data_AF-E9GIQ9-F1
#
_entry.id   AF-E9GIQ9-F1
#
_cell.length_a   1.000
_cell.length_b   1.000
_cell.length_c   1.000
_cell.angle_alpha   90.00
_cell.angle_beta   90.00
_cell.angle_gamma   90.00
#
_symmetry.space_group_name_H-M   'P 1'
#
loop_
_entity.id
_entity.type
_entity.pdbx_description
1 polymer ?
#
loop_
_entity_poly.entity_id
_entity_poly.type
_entity_poly.pdbx_seq_one_letter_code
_entity_poly.pdbx_strand_id
1 'polypeptide(L)'
;RWQRRWFVLYDDGELTYSVDEHPETVPQAIIDMNRVVEVSYEAEEVTGHPFSLALTAADRVHFLKGTSREESKWWFDILSMFPRTNMKTGRHKRNATFPGSKATTIISTQQ
;
A
#
# COMPACT_ATOMS: atom_id res chain seq x y z
N ARG A 1 -13.68 10.81 -7.93
CA ARG A 1 -13.68 9.86 -9.09
C ARG A 1 -12.61 8.81 -8.82
N TRP A 2 -12.97 7.53 -8.87
CA TRP A 2 -12.02 6.43 -8.67
C TRP A 2 -11.08 6.31 -9.86
N GLN A 3 -9.79 6.14 -9.59
CA GLN A 3 -8.75 5.98 -10.60
C GLN A 3 -7.94 4.75 -10.26
N ARG A 4 -7.61 3.94 -11.27
CA ARG A 4 -6.65 2.86 -11.10
C ARG A 4 -5.26 3.49 -10.92
N ARG A 5 -4.59 3.09 -9.85
CA ARG A 5 -3.23 3.51 -9.52
C ARG A 5 -2.39 2.29 -9.24
N TRP A 6 -1.12 2.39 -9.56
CA TRP A 6 -0.15 1.35 -9.24
C TRP A 6 0.37 1.59 -7.83
N PHE A 7 0.00 0.72 -6.89
CA PHE A 7 0.42 0.84 -5.50
C PHE A 7 1.68 0.01 -5.26
N VAL A 8 2.66 0.63 -4.62
CA VAL A 8 3.91 -0.02 -4.20
C VAL A 8 4.07 0.22 -2.71
N LEU A 9 4.04 -0.87 -1.95
CA LEU A 9 4.33 -0.84 -0.53
C LEU A 9 5.80 -1.22 -0.32
N TYR A 10 6.51 -0.38 0.41
CA TYR A 10 7.87 -0.64 0.82
C TYR A 10 7.91 -1.19 2.26
N ASP A 11 8.97 -1.96 2.56
CA ASP A 11 9.17 -2.57 3.88
C ASP A 11 9.33 -1.53 5.02
N ASP A 12 9.69 -0.29 4.69
CA ASP A 12 9.77 0.83 5.65
C ASP A 12 8.40 1.41 6.04
N GLY A 13 7.33 0.90 5.44
CA GLY A 13 5.97 1.40 5.62
C GLY A 13 5.62 2.56 4.69
N GLU A 14 6.43 2.86 3.69
CA GLU A 14 6.05 3.82 2.67
C GLU A 14 5.13 3.14 1.63
N LEU A 15 3.86 3.56 1.57
CA LEU A 15 2.92 3.14 0.53
C LEU A 15 2.82 4.24 -0.52
N THR A 16 3.42 4.02 -1.67
CA THR A 16 3.41 4.97 -2.80
C THR A 16 2.38 4.54 -3.84
N TYR A 17 1.81 5.51 -4.56
CA TYR A 17 0.99 5.19 -5.71
C TYR A 17 1.28 6.06 -6.93
N SER A 18 1.43 5.41 -8.08
CA SER A 18 1.81 6.00 -9.36
C SER A 18 0.71 5.82 -10.42
N VAL A 19 0.84 6.51 -11.55
CA VAL A 19 -0.10 6.36 -12.68
C VAL A 19 0.09 5.03 -13.42
N ASP A 20 1.29 4.45 -13.35
CA ASP A 20 1.68 3.18 -13.96
C ASP A 20 2.79 2.49 -13.14
N GLU A 21 3.27 1.34 -13.62
CA GLU A 21 4.32 0.53 -12.98
C GLU A 21 5.76 1.02 -13.26
N HIS A 22 5.94 2.07 -14.06
CA HIS A 22 7.27 2.45 -14.54
C HIS A 22 8.10 3.08 -13.42
N PRO A 23 9.35 2.66 -13.20
CA PRO A 23 10.17 3.15 -12.07
C PRO A 23 10.57 4.62 -12.20
N GLU A 24 10.54 5.18 -13.41
CA GLU A 24 10.79 6.60 -13.65
C GLU A 24 9.54 7.47 -13.46
N THR A 25 8.37 6.84 -13.31
CA THR A 25 7.11 7.55 -13.11
C THR A 25 7.09 8.16 -11.71
N VAL A 26 6.94 9.48 -11.67
CA VAL A 26 6.84 10.23 -10.42
C VAL A 26 5.60 9.76 -9.64
N PRO A 27 5.75 9.32 -8.38
CA PRO A 27 4.63 8.91 -7.55
C PRO A 27 3.66 10.08 -7.38
N GLN A 28 2.38 9.80 -7.52
CA GLN A 28 1.31 10.79 -7.38
C GLN A 28 1.13 11.20 -5.93
N ALA A 29 1.28 10.24 -5.00
CA ALA A 29 1.45 10.53 -3.60
C ALA A 29 2.15 9.40 -2.86
N ILE A 30 2.52 9.72 -1.63
CA ILE A 30 3.22 8.86 -0.69
C ILE A 30 2.40 8.85 0.60
N ILE A 31 2.07 7.66 1.10
CA ILE A 31 1.32 7.44 2.33
C ILE A 31 2.27 6.78 3.32
N ASP A 32 2.49 7.42 4.46
CA ASP A 32 3.32 6.86 5.53
C ASP A 32 2.46 5.95 6.42
N MET A 33 2.62 4.64 6.25
CA MET A 33 1.89 3.62 7.04
C MET A 33 2.25 3.66 8.52
N ASN A 34 3.39 4.23 8.90
CA ASN A 34 3.73 4.43 10.31
C ASN A 34 2.87 5.51 10.97
N ARG A 35 2.24 6.39 10.17
CA ARG A 35 1.30 7.41 10.65
C ARG A 35 -0.15 6.94 10.57
N VAL A 36 -0.39 5.78 9.97
CA VAL A 36 -1.69 5.11 9.96
C VAL A 36 -1.94 4.57 11.36
N VAL A 37 -3.05 4.99 11.95
CA VAL A 37 -3.49 4.54 13.27
C VAL A 37 -4.40 3.32 13.16
N GLU A 38 -5.17 3.22 12.08
CA GLU A 38 -6.14 2.15 11.89
C GLU A 38 -6.33 1.84 10.40
N VAL A 39 -6.51 0.56 10.10
CA VAL A 39 -6.95 0.06 8.79
C VAL A 39 -8.28 -0.66 8.99
N SER A 40 -9.32 -0.26 8.26
CA SER A 40 -10.70 -0.77 8.44
C SER A 40 -11.25 -1.32 7.12
N TYR A 41 -11.97 -2.46 7.19
CA TYR A 41 -12.68 -3.07 6.05
C TYR A 41 -14.05 -2.43 5.77
N GLU A 42 -14.61 -1.68 6.72
CA GLU A 42 -15.95 -1.08 6.62
C GLU A 42 -15.99 0.19 5.75
N ALA A 43 -14.96 0.42 4.93
CA ALA A 43 -14.94 1.54 4.01
C ALA A 43 -15.97 1.40 2.89
N GLU A 44 -16.55 0.22 2.68
CA GLU A 44 -17.64 0.01 1.72
C GLU A 44 -18.86 0.89 2.02
N GLU A 45 -19.20 1.09 3.30
CA GLU A 45 -20.32 1.97 3.70
C GLU A 45 -20.02 3.44 3.46
N VAL A 46 -18.76 3.84 3.59
CA VAL A 46 -18.31 5.23 3.38
C VAL A 46 -18.17 5.55 1.90
N THR A 47 -17.61 4.62 1.12
CA THR A 47 -17.26 4.82 -0.28
C THR A 47 -18.36 4.39 -1.25
N GLY A 48 -19.29 3.54 -0.81
CA GLY A 48 -20.30 2.90 -1.65
C GLY A 48 -19.73 1.87 -2.62
N HIS A 49 -18.48 1.43 -2.44
CA HIS A 49 -17.84 0.46 -3.33
C HIS A 49 -17.43 -0.81 -2.58
N PRO A 50 -17.74 -2.01 -3.13
CA PRO A 50 -17.30 -3.25 -2.52
C PRO A 50 -15.77 -3.39 -2.61
N PHE A 51 -15.20 -4.12 -1.66
CA PHE A 51 -13.78 -4.40 -1.46
C PHE A 51 -12.94 -3.16 -1.14
N SER A 52 -13.57 -2.15 -0.52
CA SER A 52 -12.91 -0.91 -0.14
C SER A 52 -12.30 -1.01 1.26
N LEU A 53 -11.14 -0.37 1.42
CA LEU A 53 -10.38 -0.28 2.65
C LEU A 53 -10.18 1.20 3.00
N ALA A 54 -10.25 1.52 4.29
CA ALA A 54 -9.92 2.83 4.81
C ALA A 54 -8.62 2.74 5.60
N LEU A 55 -7.64 3.55 5.22
CA LEU A 55 -6.42 3.80 5.98
C LEU A 55 -6.58 5.13 6.70
N THR A 56 -6.85 5.06 8.00
CA THR A 56 -6.98 6.24 8.84
C THR A 56 -5.60 6.60 9.35
N ALA A 57 -5.00 7.64 8.78
CA ALA A 57 -3.79 8.25 9.31
C ALA A 57 -4.11 9.44 10.23
N ALA A 58 -3.14 9.82 11.06
CA ALA A 58 -3.28 10.93 11.99
C ALA A 58 -3.58 12.27 11.30
N ASP A 59 -3.20 12.42 10.02
CA ASP A 59 -3.43 13.62 9.23
C ASP A 59 -4.63 13.49 8.27
N ARG A 60 -4.79 12.35 7.59
CA ARG A 60 -5.82 12.12 6.56
C ARG A 60 -6.23 10.66 6.43
N VAL A 61 -7.47 10.45 5.98
CA VAL A 61 -7.98 9.12 5.63
C VAL A 61 -7.76 8.86 4.14
N HIS A 62 -7.19 7.69 3.82
CA HIS A 62 -6.96 7.25 2.45
C HIS A 62 -7.84 6.05 2.15
N PHE A 63 -8.54 6.09 1.02
CA PHE A 63 -9.42 5.01 0.60
C PHE A 63 -8.77 4.22 -0.54
N LEU A 64 -8.66 2.92 -0.36
CA LEU A 64 -8.23 1.99 -1.39
C LEU A 64 -9.38 1.05 -1.73
N LYS A 65 -9.37 0.53 -2.95
CA LYS A 65 -10.32 -0.49 -3.37
C LYS A 65 -9.56 -1.59 -4.08
N GLY A 66 -9.69 -2.81 -3.59
CA GLY A 66 -9.18 -3.98 -4.28
C GLY A 66 -9.99 -4.29 -5.54
N THR A 67 -9.37 -4.92 -6.53
CA THR A 67 -10.09 -5.43 -7.71
C THR A 67 -10.93 -6.66 -7.39
N SER A 68 -10.54 -7.40 -6.34
CA SER A 68 -11.23 -8.58 -5.82
C SER A 68 -11.23 -8.62 -4.29
N ARG A 69 -12.07 -9.48 -3.71
CA ARG A 69 -12.13 -9.70 -2.25
C ARG A 69 -10.78 -10.19 -1.71
N GLU A 70 -10.11 -11.08 -2.44
CA GLU A 70 -8.82 -11.64 -2.06
C GLU A 70 -7.73 -10.56 -2.03
N GLU A 71 -7.74 -9.67 -3.02
CA GLU A 71 -6.77 -8.57 -3.11
C GLU A 71 -7.00 -7.55 -1.99
N SER A 72 -8.25 -7.15 -1.76
CA SER A 72 -8.61 -6.27 -0.64
C SER A 72 -8.24 -6.91 0.70
N LYS A 73 -8.50 -8.21 0.86
CA LYS A 73 -8.12 -8.94 2.06
C LYS A 73 -6.59 -8.94 2.28
N TRP A 74 -5.84 -9.23 1.23
CA TRP A 74 -4.38 -9.22 1.28
C TRP A 74 -3.82 -7.85 1.63
N TRP A 75 -4.33 -6.79 0.98
CA TRP A 75 -3.94 -5.42 1.27
C TRP A 75 -4.21 -5.07 2.72
N PHE A 76 -5.39 -5.37 3.25
CA PHE A 76 -5.68 -5.15 4.66
C PHE A 76 -4.76 -5.95 5.58
N ASP A 77 -4.54 -7.24 5.30
CA ASP A 77 -3.73 -8.11 6.17
C ASP A 77 -2.31 -7.55 6.29
N ILE A 78 -1.73 -7.04 5.20
CA ILE A 78 -0.42 -6.40 5.21
C ILE A 78 -0.44 -4.99 5.81
N LEU A 79 -1.39 -4.15 5.41
CA LEU A 79 -1.45 -2.75 5.86
C LEU A 79 -1.77 -2.66 7.36
N SER A 80 -2.56 -3.59 7.89
CA SER A 80 -2.89 -3.67 9.32
C SER A 80 -1.71 -4.11 10.20
N MET A 81 -0.63 -4.65 9.62
CA MET A 81 0.59 -4.96 10.36
C MET A 81 1.39 -3.72 10.75
N PHE A 82 1.33 -2.62 9.99
CA PHE A 82 2.11 -1.40 10.28
C PHE A 82 1.62 -0.64 11.52
N PRO A 83 0.32 -0.37 11.72
CA PRO A 83 -0.14 0.28 12.96
C PRO A 83 0.09 -0.59 14.21
N ARG A 84 0.11 -1.92 14.04
CA ARG A 84 0.23 -2.89 15.15
C ARG A 84 1.67 -3.20 15.51
N THR A 85 2.54 -3.26 14.51
CA THR A 85 3.96 -3.47 14.69
C THR A 85 4.57 -2.09 14.63
N ASN A 86 4.91 -1.51 15.79
CA ASN A 86 5.72 -0.31 15.92
C ASN A 86 7.14 -0.60 15.39
N MET A 87 7.25 -1.02 14.13
CA MET A 87 8.39 -1.68 13.52
C MET A 87 9.43 -0.61 13.20
N LYS A 88 10.08 -0.12 14.24
CA LYS A 88 11.38 0.52 14.16
C LYS A 88 12.43 -0.53 13.77
N THR A 89 12.27 -1.24 12.66
CA THR A 89 13.34 -2.10 12.16
C THR A 89 14.19 -1.26 11.24
N GLY A 90 15.25 -0.71 11.86
CA GLY A 90 16.32 -0.08 11.15
C GLY A 90 16.83 -0.94 10.00
N ARG A 91 17.12 -0.24 8.90
CA ARG A 91 18.16 -0.60 7.92
C ARG A 91 17.93 -1.91 7.17
N HIS A 92 16.91 -2.00 6.33
CA HIS A 92 16.93 -2.96 5.22
C HIS A 92 16.46 -2.32 3.91
N LYS A 93 17.09 -2.75 2.81
CA LYS A 93 17.00 -2.21 1.44
C LYS A 93 15.55 -1.96 0.99
N ARG A 94 15.37 -0.90 0.17
CA ARG A 94 14.16 -0.50 -0.58
C ARG A 94 13.62 -1.64 -1.45
N ASN A 95 13.09 -2.70 -0.85
CA ASN A 95 12.44 -3.76 -1.58
C ASN A 95 10.95 -3.45 -1.64
N ALA A 96 10.39 -3.50 -2.84
CA ALA A 96 8.98 -3.31 -3.08
C ALA A 96 8.23 -4.63 -2.81
N THR A 97 7.22 -4.58 -1.95
CA THR A 97 6.27 -5.68 -1.76
C THR A 97 5.12 -5.50 -2.76
N PHE A 98 5.07 -6.35 -3.77
CA PHE A 98 4.01 -6.35 -4.78
C PHE A 98 2.87 -7.31 -4.39
N PRO A 99 1.60 -6.90 -4.55
CA PRO A 99 0.46 -7.82 -4.41
C PRO A 99 0.56 -8.97 -5.43
N GLY A 100 0.71 -10.20 -4.93
CA GLY A 100 0.58 -11.43 -5.72
C GLY A 100 1.83 -11.93 -6.46
N SER A 101 2.97 -11.23 -6.42
CA SER A 101 4.21 -11.73 -7.01
C SER A 101 5.23 -12.04 -5.92
N LYS A 102 5.80 -13.25 -5.95
CA LYS A 102 7.02 -13.59 -5.20
C LYS A 102 8.02 -12.48 -5.48
N ALA A 103 8.53 -11.85 -4.42
CA ALA A 103 9.50 -10.76 -4.44
C ALA A 103 10.40 -10.85 -5.68
N THR A 104 10.13 -10.01 -6.68
CA THR A 104 11.04 -9.87 -7.82
C THR A 104 12.21 -9.08 -7.29
N THR A 105 13.23 -9.82 -6.86
CA THR A 105 14.60 -9.31 -6.75
C THR A 105 14.91 -8.65 -8.08
N ILE A 106 14.93 -7.32 -8.09
CA ILE A 106 15.46 -6.54 -9.20
C ILE A 106 16.95 -6.85 -9.22
N ILE A 107 17.33 -7.91 -9.93
CA ILE A 107 18.73 -8.17 -10.24
C ILE A 107 19.11 -7.09 -11.24
N SER A 108 19.87 -6.11 -10.75
CA SER A 108 20.55 -5.14 -11.60
C SER A 108 21.36 -5.89 -12.66
N THR A 109 20.88 -5.93 -13.89
CA THR A 109 21.71 -6.31 -15.03
C THR A 109 22.75 -5.21 -15.23
N GLN A 110 23.99 -5.53 -14.91
CA GLN A 110 25.16 -4.80 -15.38
C GLN A 110 26.16 -5.83 -15.92
N GLN A 111 26.16 -6.01 -17.24
CA GLN A 111 27.32 -5.98 -18.14
C GLN A 111 26.93 -6.41 -19.56
#